data_AF-A0A059QB02-F1
#
_entry.id   AF-A0A059QB02-F1
#
_cell.length_a   1.000
_cell.length_b   1.000
_cell.length_c   1.000
_cell.angle_alpha   90.00
_cell.angle_beta   90.00
_cell.angle_gamma   90.00
#
_symmetry.space_group_name_H-M   'P 1'
#
loop_
_entity.id
_entity.type
_entity.pdbx_description
1 polymer ?
#
loop_
_entity_poly.entity_id
_entity_poly.type
_entity_poly.pdbx_seq_one_letter_code
_entity_poly.pdbx_strand_id
1 'polypeptide(L)'
;MNRIDMSGMRALSVLASLLLALLCATPAFAQETTRAATHPAWEQLGTAERDLLTAPVRERWNSNPGERARMLEHARRWQAMTPEQRQRAHHGMKRWSHMDPDKRAEARALFGKMRHMSPEQRKVLREQWHAMTPEQRKAWIEANPPQPRR
;
A
#
# COMPACT_ATOMS: atom_id res chain seq x y z
N MET A 1 -2.62 80.04 -47.70
CA MET A 1 -2.48 79.32 -48.98
C MET A 1 -2.66 77.83 -48.69
N ASN A 2 -3.51 77.18 -49.49
CA ASN A 2 -4.02 75.81 -49.36
C ASN A 2 -2.98 74.70 -49.18
N ARG A 3 -3.37 73.69 -48.38
CA ARG A 3 -3.19 72.21 -48.50
C ARG A 3 -1.75 71.69 -48.70
N ILE A 4 -1.32 70.50 -48.26
CA ILE A 4 -1.81 69.13 -48.45
C ILE A 4 -0.98 68.32 -47.43
N ASP A 5 -1.57 67.76 -46.38
CA ASP A 5 -2.17 66.41 -46.26
C ASP A 5 -1.20 65.28 -45.86
N MET A 6 -1.65 64.51 -44.87
CA MET A 6 -1.00 63.33 -44.31
C MET A 6 -1.16 62.14 -45.27
N SER A 7 -0.15 61.28 -45.38
CA SER A 7 -0.24 59.83 -45.10
C SER A 7 0.85 59.03 -45.82
N GLY A 8 1.57 58.21 -45.05
CA GLY A 8 1.94 56.86 -45.45
C GLY A 8 3.12 56.65 -46.40
N MET A 9 4.27 56.26 -45.85
CA MET A 9 5.16 55.23 -46.44
C MET A 9 6.29 54.95 -45.43
N ARG A 10 6.17 53.89 -44.64
CA ARG A 10 6.90 52.62 -44.82
C ARG A 10 8.43 52.77 -44.91
N ALA A 11 9.04 52.36 -43.79
CA ALA A 11 10.28 51.58 -43.70
C ALA A 11 11.59 52.27 -44.07
N LEU A 12 12.43 52.48 -43.05
CA LEU A 12 13.91 52.33 -43.03
C LEU A 12 14.37 52.85 -41.65
N SER A 13 15.27 52.27 -40.87
CA SER A 13 15.96 50.99 -40.86
C SER A 13 16.95 51.08 -39.67
N VAL A 14 17.10 49.98 -38.94
CA VAL A 14 18.31 49.62 -38.17
C VAL A 14 18.64 50.47 -36.94
N LEU A 15 18.22 50.00 -35.75
CA LEU A 15 19.03 49.97 -34.52
C LEU A 15 18.28 49.33 -33.33
N ALA A 16 17.83 48.08 -33.47
CA ALA A 16 17.47 47.26 -32.29
C ALA A 16 17.42 45.77 -32.62
N SER A 17 18.31 45.30 -33.50
CA SER A 17 18.45 43.87 -33.80
C SER A 17 19.80 43.39 -33.27
N LEU A 18 20.00 43.50 -31.95
CA LEU A 18 21.06 42.79 -31.17
C LEU A 18 20.94 43.09 -29.66
N LEU A 19 19.73 42.96 -29.12
CA LEU A 19 19.51 42.46 -27.77
C LEU A 19 18.51 41.31 -27.96
N LEU A 20 18.96 40.23 -28.61
CA LEU A 20 19.45 39.07 -27.86
C LEU A 20 18.41 38.76 -26.79
N ALA A 21 17.32 38.10 -27.17
CA ALA A 21 17.31 36.64 -27.06
C ALA A 21 17.77 36.16 -25.67
N LEU A 22 17.46 36.92 -24.62
CA LEU A 22 17.20 36.34 -23.30
C LEU A 22 15.78 35.76 -23.37
N LEU A 23 15.67 34.78 -24.26
CA LEU A 23 14.69 33.73 -24.26
C LEU A 23 14.41 33.39 -22.82
N CYS A 24 13.13 33.43 -22.48
CA CYS A 24 12.55 32.77 -21.34
C CYS A 24 13.03 31.30 -21.33
N ALA A 25 14.22 31.05 -20.80
CA ALA A 25 14.62 29.77 -20.27
C ALA A 25 13.93 29.67 -18.90
N THR A 26 12.60 29.67 -18.92
CA THR A 26 11.87 29.01 -17.85
C THR A 26 12.34 27.56 -17.92
N PRO A 27 12.84 26.97 -16.81
CA PRO A 27 12.97 25.54 -16.77
C PRO A 27 11.54 24.96 -16.84
N ALA A 28 11.05 24.75 -18.06
CA ALA A 28 9.80 24.06 -18.36
C ALA A 28 9.89 22.55 -18.08
N PHE A 29 11.02 22.11 -17.51
CA PHE A 29 11.29 20.75 -17.05
C PHE A 29 11.44 20.73 -15.52
N ALA A 30 10.42 21.17 -14.80
CA ALA A 30 10.32 20.92 -13.35
C ALA A 30 8.86 20.79 -12.86
N GLN A 31 7.94 20.44 -13.78
CA GLN A 31 6.61 19.97 -13.42
C GLN A 31 6.39 18.53 -13.91
N GLU A 32 7.39 17.67 -13.72
CA GLU A 32 7.10 16.27 -13.34
C GLU A 32 6.84 16.22 -11.82
N THR A 33 6.02 17.16 -11.34
CA THR A 33 5.24 16.91 -10.13
C THR A 33 4.31 15.80 -10.55
N THR A 34 4.65 14.57 -10.17
CA THR A 34 3.78 13.39 -10.19
C THR A 34 2.31 13.83 -10.24
N ARG A 35 1.73 13.91 -11.44
CA ARG A 35 0.28 13.98 -11.59
C ARG A 35 -0.12 12.61 -11.09
N ALA A 36 -0.42 12.51 -9.79
CA ALA A 36 -0.90 11.30 -9.18
C ALA A 36 -1.99 10.83 -10.12
N ALA A 37 -1.75 9.73 -10.83
CA ALA A 37 -2.74 9.17 -11.72
C ALA A 37 -3.90 8.81 -10.79
N THR A 38 -4.92 9.67 -10.75
CA THR A 38 -6.08 9.44 -9.91
C THR A 38 -6.81 8.27 -10.55
N HIS A 39 -6.46 7.06 -10.11
CA HIS A 39 -7.17 5.87 -10.54
C HIS A 39 -8.65 6.03 -10.14
N PRO A 40 -9.59 5.66 -11.03
CA PRO A 40 -11.02 5.76 -10.74
C PRO A 40 -11.38 4.97 -9.49
N ALA A 41 -12.42 5.43 -8.78
CA ALA A 41 -12.97 4.67 -7.67
C ALA A 41 -13.51 3.31 -8.17
N TRP A 42 -13.60 2.32 -7.29
CA TRP A 42 -14.12 0.98 -7.64
C TRP A 42 -15.45 1.02 -8.40
N GLU A 43 -16.36 1.89 -7.98
CA GLU A 43 -17.69 2.07 -8.59
C GLU A 43 -17.64 2.61 -10.02
N GLN A 44 -16.55 3.27 -10.41
CA GLN A 44 -16.35 3.85 -11.75
C GLN A 44 -15.63 2.90 -12.72
N LEU A 45 -15.11 1.77 -12.24
CA LEU A 45 -14.43 0.79 -13.09
C LEU A 45 -15.42 0.11 -14.05
N GLY A 46 -15.00 -0.11 -15.28
CA GLY A 46 -15.74 -0.93 -16.25
C GLY A 46 -15.71 -2.41 -15.88
N THR A 47 -16.63 -3.21 -16.45
CA THR A 47 -16.72 -4.66 -16.16
C THR A 47 -15.42 -5.40 -16.46
N ALA A 48 -14.74 -5.09 -17.57
CA ALA A 48 -13.47 -5.72 -17.92
C ALA A 48 -12.36 -5.43 -16.90
N GLU A 49 -12.28 -4.19 -16.39
CA GLU A 49 -11.29 -3.80 -15.38
C GLU A 49 -11.55 -4.47 -14.03
N ARG A 50 -12.81 -4.52 -13.58
CA ARG A 50 -13.19 -5.25 -12.37
C ARG A 50 -12.87 -6.74 -12.49
N ASP A 51 -13.08 -7.33 -13.68
CA ASP A 51 -12.74 -8.74 -13.93
C ASP A 51 -11.24 -8.98 -13.76
N LEU A 52 -10.40 -8.12 -14.35
CA LEU A 52 -8.95 -8.19 -14.23
C LEU A 52 -8.49 -8.09 -12.76
N LEU A 53 -9.05 -7.16 -11.98
CA LEU A 53 -8.70 -6.98 -10.57
C LEU A 53 -9.16 -8.14 -9.67
N THR A 54 -10.26 -8.81 -10.04
CA THR A 54 -10.80 -9.95 -9.26
C THR A 54 -10.28 -11.31 -9.73
N ALA A 55 -9.64 -11.40 -10.91
CA ALA A 55 -9.16 -12.63 -11.49
C ALA A 55 -8.29 -13.49 -10.54
N PRO A 56 -7.32 -12.94 -9.76
CA PRO A 56 -6.54 -13.74 -8.83
C PRO A 56 -7.37 -14.37 -7.70
N VAL A 57 -8.46 -13.73 -7.29
CA VAL A 57 -9.36 -14.27 -6.27
C VAL A 57 -10.21 -15.41 -6.86
N ARG A 58 -10.72 -15.21 -8.07
CA ARG A 58 -11.48 -16.23 -8.82
C ARG A 58 -10.64 -17.48 -9.07
N GLU A 59 -9.40 -17.31 -9.52
CA GLU A 59 -8.49 -18.41 -9.78
C GLU A 59 -8.18 -19.21 -8.50
N ARG A 60 -7.85 -18.51 -7.40
CA ARG A 60 -7.62 -19.16 -6.10
C ARG A 60 -8.85 -19.94 -5.63
N TRP A 61 -10.05 -19.40 -5.83
CA TRP A 61 -11.31 -20.08 -5.47
C TRP A 61 -11.56 -21.36 -6.30
N ASN A 62 -11.23 -21.32 -7.59
CA ASN A 62 -11.45 -22.44 -8.50
C ASN A 62 -10.43 -23.57 -8.28
N SER A 63 -9.16 -23.21 -8.09
CA SER A 63 -8.06 -24.16 -7.86
C SER A 63 -8.07 -24.82 -6.47
N ASN A 64 -8.80 -24.27 -5.49
CA ASN A 64 -8.81 -24.79 -4.11
C ASN A 64 -10.23 -25.14 -3.60
N PRO A 65 -10.92 -26.16 -4.15
CA PRO A 65 -12.28 -26.53 -3.73
C PRO A 65 -12.41 -26.83 -2.22
N GLY A 66 -11.40 -27.49 -1.63
CA GLY A 66 -11.38 -27.82 -0.20
C GLY A 66 -11.27 -26.61 0.74
N GLU A 67 -10.74 -25.48 0.26
CA GLU A 67 -10.60 -24.26 1.09
C GLU A 67 -11.78 -23.30 0.97
N ARG A 68 -12.71 -23.53 0.03
CA ARG A 68 -13.82 -22.62 -0.27
C ARG A 68 -14.63 -22.21 0.96
N ALA A 69 -14.94 -23.18 1.83
CA ALA A 69 -15.68 -22.91 3.07
C ALA A 69 -14.94 -21.92 3.97
N ARG A 70 -13.63 -22.13 4.16
CA ARG A 70 -12.77 -21.26 4.96
C ARG A 70 -12.57 -19.89 4.31
N MET A 71 -12.41 -19.83 2.98
CA MET A 71 -12.30 -18.57 2.24
C MET A 71 -13.57 -17.72 2.43
N LEU A 72 -14.76 -18.32 2.35
CA LEU A 72 -16.02 -17.63 2.63
C LEU A 72 -16.16 -17.19 4.08
N GLU A 73 -15.76 -18.04 5.04
CA GLU A 73 -15.76 -17.69 6.46
C GLU A 73 -14.88 -16.46 6.72
N HIS A 74 -13.66 -16.43 6.15
CA HIS A 74 -12.76 -15.28 6.23
C HIS A 74 -13.39 -14.01 5.63
N ALA A 75 -14.03 -14.12 4.46
CA ALA A 75 -14.70 -12.99 3.80
C ALA A 75 -15.85 -12.45 4.65
N ARG A 76 -16.69 -13.32 5.21
CA ARG A 76 -17.79 -12.95 6.12
C ARG A 76 -17.28 -12.27 7.38
N ARG A 77 -16.21 -12.81 8.00
CA ARG A 77 -15.58 -12.18 9.16
C ARG A 77 -15.05 -10.79 8.83
N TRP A 78 -14.42 -10.62 7.66
CA TRP A 78 -13.94 -9.31 7.20
C TRP A 78 -15.09 -8.31 6.98
N GLN A 79 -16.17 -8.76 6.34
CA GLN A 79 -17.36 -7.94 6.09
C GLN A 79 -17.96 -7.43 7.41
N ALA A 80 -18.02 -8.29 8.43
CA ALA A 80 -18.55 -7.95 9.75
C ALA A 80 -17.63 -7.05 10.62
N MET A 81 -16.39 -6.78 10.19
CA MET A 81 -15.48 -5.92 10.95
C MET A 81 -15.88 -4.44 10.87
N THR A 82 -15.82 -3.74 12.00
CA THR A 82 -15.92 -2.27 12.06
C THR A 82 -14.71 -1.61 11.38
N PRO A 83 -14.78 -0.33 10.98
CA PRO A 83 -13.65 0.40 10.44
C PRO A 83 -12.40 0.33 11.34
N GLU A 84 -12.55 0.46 12.65
CA GLU A 84 -11.46 0.41 13.62
C GLU A 84 -10.84 -0.99 13.69
N GLN A 85 -11.67 -2.04 13.61
CA GLN A 85 -11.18 -3.42 13.56
C GLN A 85 -10.38 -3.68 12.28
N ARG A 86 -10.84 -3.18 11.13
CA ARG A 86 -10.10 -3.27 9.86
C ARG A 86 -8.78 -2.50 9.93
N GLN A 87 -8.76 -1.30 10.51
CA GLN A 87 -7.53 -0.54 10.74
C GLN A 87 -6.53 -1.32 11.60
N ARG A 88 -6.98 -1.90 12.73
CA ARG A 88 -6.11 -2.76 13.55
C ARG A 88 -5.60 -3.97 12.79
N ALA A 89 -6.42 -4.61 11.95
CA ALA A 89 -5.99 -5.71 11.11
C ALA A 89 -4.92 -5.29 10.09
N HIS A 90 -5.09 -4.12 9.43
CA HIS A 90 -4.09 -3.56 8.52
C HIS A 90 -2.77 -3.25 9.22
N HIS A 91 -2.80 -2.62 10.41
CA HIS A 91 -1.58 -2.39 11.19
C HIS A 91 -0.91 -3.71 11.61
N GLY A 92 -1.70 -4.71 11.99
CA GLY A 92 -1.20 -6.06 12.27
C GLY A 92 -0.52 -6.70 11.07
N MET A 93 -1.14 -6.60 9.89
CA MET A 93 -0.59 -7.11 8.63
C MET A 93 0.70 -6.39 8.24
N LYS A 94 0.75 -5.05 8.34
CA LYS A 94 1.97 -4.27 8.09
C LYS A 94 3.09 -4.69 9.04
N ARG A 95 2.82 -4.79 10.34
CA ARG A 95 3.83 -5.27 11.30
C ARG A 95 4.33 -6.66 10.93
N TRP A 96 3.42 -7.57 10.60
CA TRP A 96 3.77 -8.92 10.20
C TRP A 96 4.63 -8.99 8.93
N SER A 97 4.31 -8.19 7.91
CA SER A 97 5.05 -8.15 6.65
C SER A 97 6.48 -7.66 6.82
N HIS A 98 6.76 -6.84 7.83
CA HIS A 98 8.09 -6.32 8.14
C HIS A 98 8.85 -7.14 9.21
N MET A 99 8.24 -8.18 9.79
CA MET A 99 8.97 -9.08 10.71
C MET A 99 9.93 -10.00 9.95
N ASP A 100 11.15 -10.12 10.46
CA ASP A 100 12.10 -11.15 10.04
C ASP A 100 11.57 -12.57 10.27
N PRO A 101 12.06 -13.57 9.53
CA PRO A 101 11.60 -14.95 9.62
C PRO A 101 11.62 -15.52 11.06
N ASP A 102 12.67 -15.27 11.83
CA ASP A 102 12.80 -15.75 13.22
C ASP A 102 11.74 -15.12 14.13
N LYS A 103 11.50 -13.82 13.99
CA LYS A 103 10.44 -13.12 14.73
C LYS A 103 9.05 -13.60 14.36
N ARG A 104 8.85 -13.97 13.09
CA ARG A 104 7.60 -14.65 12.68
C ARG A 104 7.48 -16.02 13.32
N ALA A 105 8.55 -16.81 13.39
CA ALA A 105 8.54 -18.13 14.04
C ALA A 105 8.20 -18.01 15.54
N GLU A 106 8.87 -17.11 16.27
CA GLU A 106 8.56 -16.73 17.64
C GLU A 106 7.06 -16.39 17.81
N ALA A 107 6.55 -15.47 16.98
CA ALA A 107 5.17 -15.01 17.06
C ALA A 107 4.15 -16.13 16.77
N ARG A 108 4.43 -17.03 15.81
CA ARG A 108 3.55 -18.18 15.52
C ARG A 108 3.52 -19.17 16.67
N ALA A 109 4.68 -19.50 17.24
CA ALA A 109 4.78 -20.45 18.35
C ALA A 109 4.01 -19.90 19.57
N LEU A 110 4.25 -18.64 19.92
CA LEU A 110 3.57 -17.97 21.03
C LEU A 110 2.05 -17.91 20.80
N PHE A 111 1.61 -17.50 19.60
CA PHE A 111 0.18 -17.48 19.26
C PHE A 111 -0.45 -18.87 19.31
N GLY A 112 0.22 -19.88 18.76
CA GLY A 112 -0.22 -21.27 18.76
C GLY A 112 -0.43 -21.83 20.18
N LYS A 113 0.42 -21.42 21.12
CA LYS A 113 0.27 -21.76 22.54
C LYS A 113 -0.87 -20.96 23.20
N MET A 114 -0.91 -19.64 23.00
CA MET A 114 -1.87 -18.75 23.65
C MET A 114 -3.32 -18.92 23.21
N ARG A 115 -3.60 -19.35 21.97
CA ARG A 115 -4.98 -19.44 21.44
C ARG A 115 -5.91 -20.35 22.24
N HIS A 116 -5.37 -21.30 23.00
CA HIS A 116 -6.14 -22.22 23.86
C HIS A 116 -6.05 -21.88 25.36
N MET A 117 -5.44 -20.75 25.72
CA MET A 117 -5.24 -20.31 27.11
C MET A 117 -6.27 -19.28 27.56
N SER A 118 -6.53 -19.20 28.87
CA SER A 118 -7.28 -18.10 29.49
C SER A 118 -6.52 -16.76 29.40
N PRO A 119 -7.20 -15.60 29.55
CA PRO A 119 -6.53 -14.30 29.58
C PRO A 119 -5.40 -14.20 30.62
N GLU A 120 -5.59 -14.78 31.80
CA GLU A 120 -4.63 -14.80 32.90
C GLU A 120 -3.40 -15.63 32.54
N GLN A 121 -3.62 -16.84 32.00
CA GLN A 121 -2.55 -17.72 31.52
C GLN A 121 -1.73 -17.05 30.41
N ARG A 122 -2.40 -16.33 29.49
CA ARG A 122 -1.71 -15.55 28.44
C ARG A 122 -0.89 -14.40 29.02
N LYS A 123 -1.33 -13.77 30.11
CA LYS A 123 -0.55 -12.71 30.78
C LYS A 123 0.73 -13.30 31.36
N VAL A 124 0.63 -14.39 32.11
CA VAL A 124 1.78 -15.09 32.70
C VAL A 124 2.77 -15.53 31.61
N LEU A 125 2.29 -16.13 30.52
CA LEU A 125 3.18 -16.57 29.44
C LEU A 125 3.89 -15.38 28.76
N ARG A 126 3.22 -14.23 28.59
CA ARG A 126 3.87 -13.03 28.05
C ARG A 126 4.97 -12.52 28.96
N GLU A 127 4.72 -12.46 30.26
CA GLU A 127 5.73 -12.03 31.25
C GLU A 127 6.95 -12.95 31.23
N GLN A 128 6.73 -14.27 31.23
CA GLN A 128 7.79 -15.27 31.08
C GLN A 128 8.57 -15.08 29.77
N TRP A 129 7.87 -14.90 28.66
CA TRP A 129 8.48 -14.69 27.34
C TRP A 129 9.37 -13.43 27.29
N HIS A 130 8.94 -12.35 27.94
CA HIS A 130 9.72 -11.12 28.03
C HIS A 130 10.99 -11.30 28.86
N ALA A 131 10.96 -12.15 29.89
CA ALA A 131 12.13 -12.47 30.71
C ALA A 131 13.12 -13.44 30.05
N MET A 132 12.70 -14.20 29.02
CA MET A 132 13.57 -15.16 28.34
C MET A 132 14.67 -14.49 27.48
N THR A 133 15.89 -15.04 27.54
CA THR A 133 16.96 -14.71 26.60
C THR A 133 16.65 -15.22 25.18
N PRO A 134 17.35 -14.74 24.13
CA PRO A 134 17.17 -15.26 22.78
C PRO A 134 17.35 -16.79 22.68
N GLU A 135 18.32 -17.36 23.39
CA GLU A 135 18.61 -18.79 23.42
C GLU A 135 17.47 -19.58 24.08
N GLN A 136 16.94 -19.06 25.20
CA GLN A 136 15.80 -19.64 25.89
C GLN A 136 14.54 -19.60 25.01
N ARG A 137 14.31 -18.52 24.26
CA ARG A 137 13.20 -18.44 23.29
C ARG A 137 13.34 -19.47 22.18
N LYS A 138 14.56 -19.65 21.65
CA LYS A 138 14.83 -20.66 20.63
C LYS A 138 14.53 -22.08 21.13
N ALA A 139 15.04 -22.43 22.31
CA ALA A 139 14.76 -23.72 22.95
C ALA A 139 13.25 -23.89 23.24
N TRP A 140 12.57 -22.83 23.69
CA TRP A 140 11.13 -22.87 23.92
C TRP A 140 10.33 -23.13 22.64
N ILE A 141 10.72 -22.52 21.51
CA ILE A 141 10.07 -22.75 20.20
C ILE A 141 10.30 -24.18 19.73
N GLU A 142 11.50 -24.72 19.90
CA GLU A 142 11.81 -26.11 19.55
C GLU A 142 10.93 -27.09 20.32
N ALA A 143 10.70 -26.82 21.61
CA ALA A 143 9.78 -27.59 22.44
C ALA A 143 8.28 -27.28 22.17
N ASN A 144 7.96 -26.14 21.56
CA ASN A 144 6.60 -25.69 21.27
C ASN A 144 6.48 -25.22 19.80
N PRO A 145 6.65 -26.12 18.83
CA PRO A 145 6.73 -25.74 17.43
C PRO A 145 5.43 -25.07 16.97
N PRO A 146 5.50 -24.06 16.08
CA PRO A 146 4.32 -23.42 15.54
C PRO A 146 3.47 -24.45 14.80
N GLN A 147 2.15 -24.41 15.03
CA GLN A 147 1.25 -25.32 14.31
C GLN A 147 1.38 -25.09 12.79
N PRO A 148 1.43 -26.17 11.99
CA PRO A 148 1.46 -26.04 10.55
C PRO A 148 0.23 -25.27 10.09
N ARG A 149 0.42 -24.44 9.06
CA ARG A 149 -0.71 -23.79 8.40
C ARG A 149 -1.53 -24.90 7.74
N ARG A 150 -2.66 -25.25 8.37
CA ARG A 150 -3.76 -25.91 7.67
C ARG A 150 -4.30 -24.98 6.60
#